data_AF-H8FX60-F1
#
_entry.id   AF-H8FX60-F1
#
_cell.length_a   1.000
_cell.length_b   1.000
_cell.length_c   1.000
_cell.angle_alpha   90.00
_cell.angle_beta   90.00
_cell.angle_gamma   90.00
#
_symmetry.space_group_name_H-M   'P 1'
#
loop_
_entity.id
_entity.type
_entity.pdbx_description
1 polymer ?
#
loop_
_entity_poly.entity_id
_entity_poly.type
_entity_poly.pdbx_seq_one_letter_code
_entity_poly.pdbx_strand_id
1 'polypeptide(L)'
;MDSPPIDFSGERLVRLAPDRVLPLEPADRDYIASALDALHDAFRGQAPVPPPLGALPARALMRMLVDLRRLRAETPEQVEAKGRLAGAISVLQTTCVFTTELGKSRETRHDDPA
;
A
#
# COMPACT_ATOMS: atom_id res chain seq x y z
N MET A 1 -24.55 19.17 -1.36
CA MET A 1 -23.87 17.92 -0.97
C MET A 1 -22.38 18.19 -1.06
N ASP A 2 -21.70 18.38 0.07
CA ASP A 2 -20.23 18.44 0.09
C ASP A 2 -19.70 17.04 -0.25
N SER A 3 -19.16 16.88 -1.46
CA SER A 3 -18.36 15.69 -1.74
C SER A 3 -17.08 15.78 -0.91
N PRO A 4 -16.65 14.69 -0.26
CA PRO A 4 -15.38 14.70 0.44
C PRO A 4 -14.27 15.12 -0.54
N PRO A 5 -13.29 15.92 -0.10
CA PRO A 5 -12.21 16.38 -0.96
C PRO A 5 -11.47 15.18 -1.58
N ILE A 6 -11.18 15.30 -2.88
CA ILE A 6 -10.49 14.26 -3.64
C ILE A 6 -9.06 14.10 -3.09
N ASP A 7 -8.70 12.87 -2.69
CA ASP A 7 -7.33 12.53 -2.27
C ASP A 7 -6.43 12.28 -3.48
N PHE A 8 -5.99 13.37 -4.13
CA PHE A 8 -5.06 13.29 -5.26
C PHE A 8 -3.73 12.59 -4.92
N SER A 9 -3.30 12.67 -3.65
CA SER A 9 -2.07 12.02 -3.20
C SER A 9 -2.21 10.50 -3.22
N GLY A 10 -3.33 10.00 -2.68
CA GLY A 10 -3.70 8.60 -2.72
C GLY A 10 -3.89 8.08 -4.14
N GLU A 11 -4.62 8.81 -4.97
CA GLU A 11 -4.82 8.44 -6.39
C GLU A 11 -3.50 8.33 -7.16
N ARG A 12 -2.56 9.25 -6.90
CA ARG A 12 -1.23 9.17 -7.50
C ARG A 12 -0.48 7.92 -7.06
N LEU A 13 -0.55 7.53 -5.79
CA LEU A 13 0.10 6.30 -5.29
C LEU A 13 -0.48 5.05 -5.97
N VAL A 14 -1.80 4.97 -6.08
CA VAL A 14 -2.46 3.83 -6.74
C VAL A 14 -2.06 3.75 -8.21
N ARG A 15 -2.02 4.88 -8.92
CA ARG A 15 -1.62 4.91 -10.33
C ARG A 15 -0.17 4.47 -10.56
N LEU A 16 0.74 4.81 -9.63
CA LEU A 16 2.15 4.43 -9.71
C LEU A 16 2.39 2.96 -9.32
N ALA A 17 1.50 2.35 -8.56
CA ALA A 17 1.61 0.96 -8.18
C ALA A 17 1.35 0.03 -9.40
N PRO A 18 2.24 -0.96 -9.64
CA PRO A 18 2.11 -1.84 -10.78
C PRO A 18 0.96 -2.84 -10.62
N ASP A 19 0.41 -3.30 -11.73
CA ASP A 19 -0.69 -4.28 -11.76
C ASP A 19 -0.19 -5.73 -11.73
N ARG A 20 0.71 -6.01 -10.79
CA ARG A 20 1.28 -7.34 -10.56
C ARG A 20 1.61 -7.49 -9.09
N VAL A 21 1.73 -8.74 -8.64
CA VAL A 21 2.22 -9.04 -7.29
C VAL A 21 3.67 -8.56 -7.19
N LEU A 22 3.97 -7.80 -6.14
CA LEU A 22 5.34 -7.35 -5.89
C LEU A 22 6.12 -8.41 -5.10
N PRO A 23 7.43 -8.56 -5.39
CA PRO A 23 8.33 -9.35 -4.57
C PRO A 23 8.66 -8.58 -3.29
N LEU A 24 7.73 -8.55 -2.34
CA LEU A 24 7.98 -7.98 -1.01
C LEU A 24 9.00 -8.83 -0.25
N GLU A 25 10.00 -8.19 0.35
CA GLU A 25 10.86 -8.84 1.31
C GLU A 25 10.03 -9.37 2.50
N PRO A 26 10.44 -10.47 3.16
CA PRO A 26 9.68 -11.02 4.27
C PRO A 26 9.36 -10.00 5.38
N ALA A 27 10.34 -9.17 5.75
CA ALA A 27 10.15 -8.14 6.78
C ALA A 27 9.11 -7.07 6.39
N ASP A 28 9.14 -6.60 5.14
CA ASP A 28 8.15 -5.65 4.62
C ASP A 28 6.75 -6.26 4.58
N ARG A 29 6.66 -7.52 4.16
CA ARG A 29 5.41 -8.28 4.15
C ARG A 29 4.82 -8.41 5.55
N ASP A 30 5.64 -8.82 6.52
CA ASP A 30 5.22 -9.00 7.91
C ASP A 30 4.78 -7.67 8.53
N TYR A 31 5.48 -6.58 8.22
CA TYR A 31 5.11 -5.25 8.66
C TYR A 31 3.75 -4.81 8.10
N ILE A 32 3.53 -4.97 6.79
CA ILE A 32 2.25 -4.63 6.14
C ILE A 32 1.11 -5.48 6.71
N ALA A 33 1.34 -6.78 6.90
CA ALA A 33 0.35 -7.69 7.48
C ALA A 33 -0.02 -7.25 8.91
N SER A 34 0.98 -7.02 9.76
CA SER A 34 0.78 -6.54 11.14
C SER A 34 0.04 -5.21 11.20
N ALA A 35 0.30 -4.28 10.27
CA ALA A 35 -0.40 -3.01 10.20
C ALA A 35 -1.88 -3.18 9.81
N LEU A 36 -2.17 -4.10 8.88
CA LEU A 36 -3.55 -4.40 8.47
C LEU A 36 -4.32 -5.13 9.59
N ASP A 37 -3.69 -6.05 10.31
CA ASP A 37 -4.29 -6.71 11.48
C ASP A 37 -4.62 -5.68 12.58
N ALA A 38 -3.68 -4.78 12.90
CA ALA A 38 -3.90 -3.72 13.87
C ALA A 38 -5.06 -2.78 13.47
N LEU A 39 -5.20 -2.47 12.17
CA LEU A 39 -6.34 -1.71 11.67
C LEU A 39 -7.66 -2.47 11.81
N HIS A 40 -7.68 -3.75 11.45
CA HIS A 40 -8.86 -4.59 11.58
C HIS A 40 -9.35 -4.64 13.03
N ASP A 41 -8.41 -4.81 13.98
CA ASP A 41 -8.72 -4.84 15.40
C ASP A 41 -9.15 -3.50 15.97
N ALA A 42 -8.53 -2.39 15.56
CA ALA A 42 -8.87 -1.05 16.06
C ALA A 42 -10.16 -0.47 15.45
N PHE A 43 -10.51 -0.88 14.22
CA PHE A 43 -11.66 -0.39 13.46
C PHE A 43 -12.66 -1.51 13.15
N ARG A 44 -12.99 -2.34 14.15
CA ARG A 44 -13.93 -3.46 13.99
C ARG A 44 -15.24 -3.01 13.33
N GLY A 45 -15.62 -3.71 12.26
CA GLY A 45 -16.82 -3.40 11.47
C GLY A 45 -16.65 -2.30 10.42
N GLN A 46 -15.50 -1.62 10.36
CA GLN A 46 -15.19 -0.61 9.35
C GLN A 46 -14.00 -1.01 8.47
N ALA A 47 -12.95 -1.61 9.06
CA ALA A 47 -11.82 -2.16 8.32
C ALA A 47 -12.09 -3.63 7.95
N PRO A 48 -11.82 -4.04 6.69
CA PRO A 48 -12.02 -5.42 6.25
C PRO A 48 -11.01 -6.35 6.91
N VAL A 49 -11.29 -7.66 6.85
CA VAL A 49 -10.29 -8.68 7.22
C VAL A 49 -9.12 -8.59 6.24
N PRO A 50 -7.87 -8.58 6.71
CA PRO A 50 -6.71 -8.47 5.83
C PRO A 50 -6.62 -9.62 4.81
N PRO A 51 -6.43 -9.32 3.52
CA PRO A 51 -6.25 -10.34 2.49
C PRO A 51 -4.83 -10.94 2.53
N PRO A 52 -4.63 -12.15 1.98
CA PRO A 52 -3.30 -12.70 1.81
C PRO A 52 -2.46 -11.81 0.88
N LEU A 53 -1.40 -11.19 1.40
CA LEU A 53 -0.61 -10.19 0.65
C LEU A 53 0.04 -10.75 -0.63
N GLY A 54 0.34 -12.04 -0.67
CA GLY A 54 0.92 -12.70 -1.85
C GLY A 54 -0.08 -12.94 -2.99
N ALA A 55 -1.36 -12.71 -2.79
CA ALA A 55 -2.42 -12.95 -3.77
C ALA A 55 -2.88 -11.67 -4.50
N LEU A 56 -2.48 -10.48 -4.02
CA LEU A 56 -2.96 -9.21 -4.55
C LEU A 56 -1.91 -8.50 -5.43
N PRO A 57 -2.33 -7.94 -6.57
CA PRO A 57 -1.53 -6.94 -7.27
C PRO A 57 -1.22 -5.75 -6.36
N ALA A 58 -0.03 -5.17 -6.48
CA ALA A 58 0.35 -4.02 -5.66
C ALA A 58 -0.57 -2.82 -5.84
N ARG A 59 -1.13 -2.62 -7.04
CA ARG A 59 -2.17 -1.60 -7.28
C ARG A 59 -3.41 -1.81 -6.41
N ALA A 60 -3.89 -3.05 -6.32
CA ALA A 60 -5.06 -3.38 -5.49
C ALA A 60 -4.75 -3.21 -4.00
N LEU A 61 -3.57 -3.65 -3.56
CA LEU A 61 -3.11 -3.47 -2.18
C LEU A 61 -2.97 -1.98 -1.83
N MET A 62 -2.32 -1.17 -2.69
CA MET A 62 -2.18 0.28 -2.50
C MET A 62 -3.54 0.98 -2.45
N ARG A 63 -4.49 0.59 -3.32
CA ARG A 63 -5.87 1.10 -3.29
C ARG A 63 -6.52 0.86 -1.94
N MET A 64 -6.47 -0.38 -1.45
CA MET A 64 -7.03 -0.75 -0.15
C MET A 64 -6.40 0.09 0.98
N LEU A 65 -5.07 0.21 1.03
CA LEU A 65 -4.39 1.00 2.05
C LEU A 65 -4.78 2.49 2.00
N VAL A 66 -4.87 3.07 0.80
CA VAL A 66 -5.30 4.46 0.60
C VAL A 66 -6.75 4.67 1.05
N ASP A 67 -7.65 3.76 0.71
CA ASP A 67 -9.06 3.85 1.10
C ASP A 67 -9.22 3.79 2.63
N LEU A 68 -8.42 2.97 3.30
CA LEU A 68 -8.39 2.88 4.77
C LEU A 68 -7.92 4.17 5.46
N ARG A 69 -7.21 5.08 4.78
CA ARG A 69 -6.83 6.39 5.36
C ARG A 69 -8.05 7.24 5.71
N ARG A 70 -9.19 7.00 5.05
CA ARG A 70 -10.45 7.74 5.23
C ARG A 70 -11.15 7.44 6.55
N LEU A 71 -10.78 6.35 7.22
CA LEU A 71 -11.29 6.01 8.55
C LEU A 71 -10.98 7.15 9.53
N ARG A 72 -11.99 7.60 10.28
CA ARG A 72 -11.83 8.63 11.31
C ARG A 72 -11.45 7.94 12.61
N ALA A 73 -10.31 8.31 13.17
CA ALA A 73 -9.88 7.80 14.47
C ALA A 73 -10.54 8.62 15.58
N GLU A 74 -11.10 7.92 16.55
CA GLU A 74 -11.78 8.47 17.72
C GLU A 74 -11.09 8.05 19.02
N THR A 75 -10.27 7.00 18.98
CA THR A 75 -9.51 6.49 20.14
C THR A 75 -7.99 6.51 19.90
N PRO A 76 -7.17 6.50 20.97
CA PRO A 76 -5.71 6.41 20.85
C PRO A 76 -5.24 5.19 20.05
N GLU A 77 -5.88 4.04 20.24
CA GLU A 77 -5.55 2.79 19.53
C GLU A 77 -5.80 2.93 18.02
N GLN A 78 -6.89 3.60 17.64
CA GLN A 78 -7.19 3.92 16.25
C GLN A 78 -6.18 4.91 15.66
N VAL A 79 -5.71 5.89 16.43
CA VAL A 79 -4.64 6.80 16.01
C VAL A 79 -3.34 6.04 15.77
N GLU A 80 -2.98 5.12 16.65
CA GLU A 80 -1.78 4.27 16.51
C GLU A 80 -1.88 3.38 15.26
N ALA A 81 -3.01 2.69 15.07
CA ALA A 81 -3.25 1.85 13.89
C ALA A 81 -3.16 2.64 12.58
N LYS A 82 -3.68 3.89 12.56
CA LYS A 82 -3.50 4.80 11.44
C LYS A 82 -2.04 5.25 11.23
N GLY A 83 -1.25 5.36 12.30
CA GLY A 83 0.18 5.58 12.20
C GLY A 83 0.89 4.43 11.49
N ARG A 84 0.56 3.19 11.85
CA ARG A 84 1.07 1.97 11.19
C ARG A 84 0.64 1.89 9.72
N LEU A 85 -0.59 2.31 9.40
CA LEU A 85 -1.06 2.42 8.01
C LEU A 85 -0.17 3.33 7.16
N ALA A 86 0.20 4.50 7.68
CA ALA A 86 1.08 5.43 6.97
C ALA A 86 2.45 4.80 6.68
N GLY A 87 2.97 4.04 7.64
CA GLY A 87 4.19 3.22 7.45
C GLY A 87 4.01 2.18 6.33
N ALA A 88 2.92 1.42 6.35
CA ALA A 88 2.67 0.35 5.38
C ALA A 88 2.55 0.89 3.95
N ILE A 89 1.91 2.05 3.77
CA ILE A 89 1.86 2.77 2.49
C ILE A 89 3.26 3.17 2.03
N SER A 90 4.09 3.67 2.95
CA SER A 90 5.45 4.13 2.65
C SER A 90 6.36 2.97 2.23
N VAL A 91 6.27 1.82 2.92
CA VAL A 91 6.97 0.58 2.57
C VAL A 91 6.58 0.14 1.17
N LEU A 92 5.27 -0.02 0.92
CA LEU A 92 4.79 -0.48 -0.39
C LEU A 92 5.16 0.48 -1.52
N GLN A 93 5.07 1.79 -1.29
CA GLN A 93 5.47 2.81 -2.27
C GLN A 93 6.97 2.67 -2.60
N THR A 94 7.81 2.46 -1.59
CA THR A 94 9.25 2.29 -1.76
C THR A 94 9.54 1.05 -2.62
N THR A 95 8.92 -0.08 -2.31
CA THR A 95 9.06 -1.31 -3.10
C THR A 95 8.57 -1.13 -4.55
N CYS A 96 7.47 -0.39 -4.76
CA CYS A 96 6.97 -0.06 -6.10
C CYS A 96 8.02 0.71 -6.92
N VAL A 97 8.63 1.73 -6.32
CA VAL A 97 9.66 2.57 -6.97
C VAL A 97 10.86 1.71 -7.34
N PHE A 98 11.42 0.95 -6.39
CA PHE A 98 12.58 0.09 -6.66
C PHE A 98 12.31 -0.93 -7.76
N THR A 99 11.17 -1.60 -7.73
CA THR A 99 10.82 -2.62 -8.73
C THR A 99 10.65 -2.00 -10.13
N THR A 100 10.12 -0.78 -10.20
CA THR A 100 9.93 -0.06 -11.47
C THR A 100 11.26 0.42 -12.05
N GLU A 101 12.14 0.98 -11.24
CA GLU A 101 13.47 1.46 -11.69
C GLU A 101 14.41 0.30 -12.05
N LEU A 102 14.36 -0.81 -11.31
CA LEU A 102 15.09 -2.05 -11.66
C LEU A 102 14.60 -2.68 -12.97
N GLY A 103 13.30 -2.57 -13.25
CA GLY A 103 12.72 -3.01 -14.53
C GLY A 103 13.29 -2.23 -15.71
N LYS A 104 13.25 -0.90 -15.64
CA LYS A 104 13.77 0.00 -16.67
C LYS A 104 15.26 -0.18 -16.92
N SER A 105 16.06 -0.37 -15.86
CA SER A 105 17.52 -0.56 -15.95
C SER A 105 17.96 -1.90 -16.53
N ARG A 106 17.05 -2.87 -16.62
CA ARG A 106 17.29 -4.17 -17.28
C ARG A 106 16.91 -4.12 -18.75
N GLU A 107 15.87 -3.36 -19.09
CA GLU A 107 15.39 -3.15 -20.47
C GLU A 107 16.42 -2.35 -21.29
N THR A 108 16.97 -1.26 -20.74
CA THR A 108 18.00 -0.46 -21.42
C THR A 108 19.32 -1.20 -21.68
N ARG A 109 19.61 -2.30 -20.98
CA ARG A 109 20.79 -3.15 -21.24
C ARG A 109 20.56 -4.21 -22.32
N HIS A 110 19.31 -4.43 -22.73
CA HIS A 110 18.97 -5.39 -23.78
C HIS A 110 18.96 -4.74 -25.17
N ASP A 111 18.81 -3.42 -25.24
CA ASP A 111 18.69 -2.65 -26.48
C ASP A 111 20.02 -2.06 -27.01
N ASP A 112 21.17 -2.47 -26.46
CA ASP A 112 22.49 -2.18 -27.06
C ASP A 112 22.89 -3.34 -28.01
N PRO A 113 22.68 -3.22 -29.34
CA PRO A 113 23.28 -4.15 -30.29
C PRO A 113 24.78 -3.86 -30.39
N ALA A 114 25.58 -4.91 -30.21
CA ALA A 114 27.01 -4.94 -30.54
C ALA A 114 27.25 -4.83 -32.06
#